data_AF-A0A1D9PCG2-F1
#
_entry.id   AF-A0A1D9PCG2-F1
#
_cell.length_a   1.000
_cell.length_b   1.000
_cell.length_c   1.000
_cell.angle_alpha   90.00
_cell.angle_beta   90.00
_cell.angle_gamma   90.00
#
_symmetry.space_group_name_H-M   'P 1'
#
loop_
_entity.id
_entity.type
_entity.pdbx_description
1 polymer ?
#
loop_
_entity_poly.entity_id
_entity_poly.type
_entity_poly.pdbx_seq_one_letter_code
_entity_poly.pdbx_strand_id
1 'polypeptide(L)'
;MIKPFIEIDASNFIIHPFEINKPDDYNFPVEYPNCCNAHKINLKRLENFFELFPNCCEKHLSSYKKFNFDKNTLYKNLPTRILKTVDYTNHQIIKTIDNTDWFEDISDYFELAITSLGQPAVGYHIYVELVEAFIKSKKNKIPANKKKVLLNYFVEQSNYTPKNEETSLKLLFEIYQKWLRFFPFELPFFTPLKPKFEKTLPFVKGKHKTNRYLGRTTLQMVTPSELVDSLYKKTLEILSLIETTILVKEGKITDTEKLKFDFINQNHQHRQKTLLNTFNKGEKKYIKTIKEWLENEKEYFTSITPLASQKTLKTTSIIEAPKVFKLKGLQASIKDKATNLHYALVTKQYLNEESKKDFLKLFTGKQPETKISWLGQKGELKSFIDYLLSLGKIENCQTNKWQITSVNFKFGNEDFKPDTIKDTKKPKNDIKLKYIVQNIG
;
A
#
# COMPACT_ATOMS: atom_id res chain seq x y z
N MET A 1 11.06 21.55 0.71
CA MET A 1 10.82 20.09 0.80
C MET A 1 10.34 19.79 2.22
N ILE A 2 9.10 19.31 2.37
CA ILE A 2 8.65 18.72 3.64
C ILE A 2 9.53 17.48 3.84
N LYS A 3 10.30 17.42 4.92
CA LYS A 3 11.04 16.20 5.31
C LYS A 3 10.02 15.29 6.01
N PRO A 4 9.56 14.20 5.39
CA PRO A 4 8.51 13.38 5.98
C PRO A 4 9.03 12.50 7.13
N PHE A 5 10.35 12.42 7.30
CA PHE A 5 11.00 11.59 8.31
C PHE A 5 12.01 12.39 9.12
N ILE A 6 12.12 12.05 10.40
CA ILE A 6 13.20 12.46 11.28
C ILE A 6 14.09 11.23 11.47
N GLU A 7 15.36 11.37 11.13
CA GLU A 7 16.37 10.34 11.33
C GLU A 7 17.40 10.87 12.33
N ILE A 8 17.70 10.09 13.35
CA ILE A 8 18.71 10.41 14.34
C ILE A 8 19.78 9.32 14.28
N ASP A 9 20.97 9.69 13.84
CA ASP A 9 22.11 8.77 13.82
C ASP A 9 22.45 8.30 15.24
N ALA A 10 22.81 7.03 15.38
CA ALA A 10 23.14 6.41 16.68
C ALA A 10 24.33 7.07 17.40
N SER A 11 25.18 7.81 16.69
CA SER A 11 26.25 8.62 17.27
C SER A 11 25.77 9.95 17.84
N ASN A 12 24.53 10.37 17.56
CA ASN A 12 23.95 11.66 17.95
C ASN A 12 23.07 11.61 19.21
N PHE A 13 22.88 10.44 19.83
CA PHE A 13 22.18 10.33 21.10
C PHE A 13 22.79 9.25 22.00
N ILE A 14 22.48 9.33 23.30
CA ILE A 14 22.79 8.32 24.29
C ILE A 14 21.50 7.61 24.69
N ILE A 15 21.58 6.29 24.81
CA ILE A 15 20.59 5.49 25.53
C ILE A 15 21.17 5.25 26.92
N HIS A 16 20.45 5.67 27.95
CA HIS A 16 20.89 5.47 29.33
C HIS A 16 20.91 3.96 29.64
N PRO A 17 21.98 3.46 30.29
CA PRO A 17 22.03 2.08 30.70
C PRO A 17 21.02 1.87 31.83
N PHE A 18 20.38 0.70 31.89
CA PHE A 18 19.41 0.34 32.93
C PHE A 18 19.70 -1.05 33.52
N GLU A 19 19.23 -1.31 34.75
CA GLU A 19 19.34 -2.63 35.37
C GLU A 19 18.20 -3.50 34.84
N ILE A 20 18.53 -4.74 34.47
CA ILE A 20 17.52 -5.74 34.10
C ILE A 20 17.00 -6.41 35.38
N ASN A 21 15.71 -6.74 35.38
CA ASN A 21 15.10 -7.41 36.53
C ASN A 21 15.72 -8.80 36.72
N LYS A 22 15.99 -9.14 37.99
CA LYS A 22 16.38 -10.50 38.37
C LYS A 22 15.25 -11.45 37.97
N PRO A 23 15.53 -12.57 37.28
CA PRO A 23 14.52 -13.60 37.05
C PRO A 23 13.93 -14.10 38.37
N ASP A 24 12.62 -14.34 38.41
CA ASP A 24 11.90 -14.72 39.64
C ASP A 24 12.44 -16.02 40.23
N ASP A 25 12.79 -16.97 39.37
CA ASP A 25 13.33 -18.29 39.71
C ASP A 25 14.85 -18.34 39.85
N TYR A 26 15.52 -17.19 39.81
CA TYR A 26 16.97 -17.09 39.98
C TYR A 26 17.33 -16.53 41.35
N ASN A 27 18.25 -17.19 42.05
CA ASN A 27 18.83 -16.71 43.30
C ASN A 27 20.34 -16.64 43.19
N PHE A 28 20.90 -15.53 43.65
CA PHE A 28 22.35 -15.41 43.76
C PHE A 28 22.87 -16.38 44.82
N PRO A 29 24.10 -16.92 44.63
CA PRO A 29 24.81 -17.60 45.69
C PRO A 29 25.00 -16.70 46.92
N VAL A 30 25.15 -17.30 48.09
CA VAL A 30 25.51 -16.61 49.33
C VAL A 30 26.82 -15.85 49.11
N GLU A 31 26.91 -14.61 49.60
CA GLU A 31 28.05 -13.68 49.41
C GLU A 31 28.32 -13.20 47.97
N TYR A 32 27.38 -13.31 47.04
CA TYR A 32 27.57 -12.77 45.68
C TYR A 32 27.93 -11.27 45.67
N PRO A 33 28.90 -10.80 44.85
CA PRO A 33 29.72 -11.56 43.87
C PRO A 33 30.99 -12.21 44.44
N ASN A 34 31.24 -12.15 45.75
CA ASN A 34 32.39 -12.76 46.42
C ASN A 34 32.27 -14.26 46.67
N CYS A 35 31.18 -14.89 46.23
CA CYS A 35 30.88 -16.30 46.46
C CYS A 35 31.89 -17.31 45.86
N CYS A 36 32.69 -16.94 44.84
CA CYS A 36 33.70 -17.83 44.27
C CYS A 36 34.83 -17.08 43.55
N ASN A 37 35.95 -17.78 43.30
CA ASN A 37 37.11 -17.19 42.60
C ASN A 37 36.76 -16.68 41.20
N ALA A 38 35.88 -17.37 40.47
CA ALA A 38 35.49 -16.96 39.12
C ALA A 38 34.79 -15.59 39.15
N HIS A 39 33.81 -15.40 40.04
CA HIS A 39 33.10 -14.13 40.18
C HIS A 39 34.03 -13.01 40.67
N LYS A 40 34.92 -13.28 41.62
CA LYS A 40 35.93 -12.30 42.09
C LYS A 40 36.85 -11.84 40.96
N ILE A 41 37.36 -12.78 40.14
CA ILE A 41 38.23 -12.46 39.00
C ILE A 41 37.47 -11.65 37.95
N ASN A 42 36.24 -12.05 37.61
CA ASN A 42 35.42 -11.35 36.62
C ASN A 42 35.03 -9.95 37.09
N LEU A 43 34.68 -9.78 38.37
CA LEU A 43 34.40 -8.47 38.96
C LEU A 43 35.61 -7.55 38.85
N LYS A 44 36.79 -8.01 39.29
CA LYS A 44 38.04 -7.23 39.21
C LYS A 44 38.38 -6.83 37.78
N ARG A 45 38.17 -7.73 36.81
CA ARG A 45 38.35 -7.43 35.38
C ARG A 45 37.43 -6.28 34.93
N LEU A 46 36.16 -6.31 35.33
CA LEU A 46 35.18 -5.28 34.99
C LEU A 46 35.47 -3.95 35.68
N GLU A 47 35.93 -3.97 36.94
CA GLU A 47 36.36 -2.79 37.68
C GLU A 47 37.55 -2.10 37.00
N ASN A 48 38.60 -2.87 36.67
CA ASN A 48 39.76 -2.36 35.94
C ASN A 48 39.37 -1.71 34.59
N PHE A 49 38.42 -2.33 33.87
CA PHE A 49 37.90 -1.74 32.63
C PHE A 49 37.14 -0.43 32.89
N PHE A 50 36.31 -0.38 33.93
CA PHE A 50 35.51 0.80 34.26
C PHE A 50 36.36 1.98 34.77
N GLU A 51 37.48 1.70 35.44
CA GLU A 51 38.47 2.72 35.81
C GLU A 51 39.01 3.44 34.58
N LEU A 52 39.36 2.68 33.54
CA LEU A 52 39.89 3.23 32.27
C LEU A 52 38.83 3.94 31.43
N PHE A 53 37.56 3.54 31.50
CA PHE A 53 36.47 4.21 30.78
C PHE A 53 36.29 5.66 31.26
N PRO A 54 36.04 6.65 30.38
CA PRO A 54 35.88 6.57 28.92
C PRO A 54 37.19 6.61 28.11
N ASN A 55 38.34 6.73 28.75
CA ASN A 55 39.67 6.82 28.11
C ASN A 55 40.21 5.48 27.57
N CYS A 56 39.42 4.40 27.62
CA CYS A 56 39.84 3.08 27.19
C CYS A 56 39.99 2.93 25.66
N CYS A 57 39.35 3.79 24.86
CA CYS A 57 39.56 3.86 23.41
C CYS A 57 39.06 5.20 22.82
N GLU A 58 39.49 5.52 21.59
CA GLU A 58 39.09 6.74 20.89
C GLU A 58 37.57 6.89 20.75
N LYS A 59 36.86 5.79 20.49
CA LYS A 59 35.40 5.78 20.33
C LYS A 59 34.69 6.21 21.62
N HIS A 60 35.08 5.65 22.76
CA HIS A 60 34.50 6.01 24.06
C HIS A 60 34.89 7.43 24.47
N LEU A 61 36.14 7.83 24.24
CA LEU A 61 36.61 9.20 24.50
C LEU A 61 35.83 10.23 23.67
N SER A 62 35.59 9.94 22.40
CA SER A 62 34.83 10.82 21.50
C SER A 62 33.37 10.93 21.91
N SER A 63 32.74 9.82 22.32
CA SER A 63 31.38 9.82 22.87
C SER A 63 31.29 10.65 24.15
N TYR A 64 32.23 10.46 25.09
CA TYR A 64 32.30 11.27 26.30
C TYR A 64 32.45 12.76 25.99
N LYS A 65 33.39 13.15 25.12
CA LYS A 65 33.58 14.56 24.72
C LYS A 65 32.33 15.18 24.10
N LYS A 66 31.58 14.40 23.32
CA LYS A 66 30.37 14.87 22.63
C LYS A 66 29.21 15.13 23.57
N PHE A 67 28.97 14.21 24.51
CA PHE A 67 27.78 14.25 25.37
C PHE A 67 28.06 14.80 26.77
N ASN A 68 29.34 14.91 27.15
CA ASN A 68 29.81 15.45 28.42
C ASN A 68 29.11 14.83 29.65
N PHE A 69 28.96 13.50 29.67
CA PHE A 69 28.30 12.78 30.75
C PHE A 69 29.26 12.41 31.89
N ASP A 70 28.78 12.37 33.14
CA ASP A 70 29.53 11.78 34.24
C ASP A 70 29.37 10.24 34.25
N LYS A 71 30.49 9.51 34.15
CA LYS A 71 30.48 8.03 34.17
C LYS A 71 29.98 7.46 35.50
N ASN A 72 30.25 8.11 36.62
CA ASN A 72 29.89 7.61 37.95
C ASN A 72 28.40 7.74 38.22
N THR A 73 27.76 8.72 37.57
CA THR A 73 26.31 8.91 37.60
C THR A 73 25.61 8.03 36.55
N LEU A 74 26.01 8.14 35.27
CA LEU A 74 25.32 7.47 34.17
C LEU A 74 25.53 5.95 34.17
N TYR A 75 26.75 5.49 34.49
CA TYR A 75 27.14 4.08 34.50
C TYR A 75 27.39 3.57 35.92
N LYS A 76 26.65 4.08 36.90
CA LYS A 76 26.76 3.67 38.30
C LYS A 76 26.69 2.14 38.43
N ASN A 77 27.61 1.58 39.22
CA ASN A 77 27.72 0.15 39.50
C ASN A 77 27.82 -0.75 38.25
N LEU A 78 28.30 -0.22 37.12
CA LEU A 78 28.39 -0.95 35.86
C LEU A 78 29.10 -2.32 35.99
N PRO A 79 30.25 -2.46 36.70
CA PRO A 79 30.90 -3.76 36.87
C PRO A 79 29.97 -4.82 37.47
N THR A 80 29.32 -4.49 38.59
CA THR A 80 28.38 -5.41 39.24
C THR A 80 27.16 -5.69 38.36
N ARG A 81 26.63 -4.68 37.68
CA ARG A 81 25.48 -4.83 36.77
C ARG A 81 25.80 -5.78 35.62
N ILE A 82 26.93 -5.63 34.96
CA ILE A 82 27.36 -6.55 33.89
C ILE A 82 27.45 -7.97 34.43
N LEU A 83 28.07 -8.16 35.60
CA LEU A 83 28.23 -9.50 36.18
C LEU A 83 26.88 -10.15 36.50
N LYS A 84 25.94 -9.41 37.10
CA LYS A 84 24.56 -9.88 37.31
C LYS A 84 23.87 -10.22 35.99
N THR A 85 24.02 -9.38 34.97
CA THR A 85 23.43 -9.60 33.65
C THR A 85 23.98 -10.87 32.98
N VAL A 86 25.29 -11.16 33.13
CA VAL A 86 25.87 -12.44 32.69
C VAL A 86 25.17 -13.61 33.36
N ASP A 87 24.98 -13.55 34.68
CA ASP A 87 24.32 -14.63 35.42
C ASP A 87 22.86 -14.84 35.01
N TYR A 88 22.12 -13.75 34.81
CA TYR A 88 20.74 -13.85 34.35
C TYR A 88 20.66 -14.41 32.92
N THR A 89 21.55 -14.01 32.02
CA THR A 89 21.64 -14.60 30.67
C THR A 89 22.01 -16.07 30.73
N ASN A 90 22.96 -16.46 31.58
CA ASN A 90 23.35 -17.85 31.77
C ASN A 90 22.20 -18.70 32.29
N HIS A 91 21.44 -18.17 33.27
CA HIS A 91 20.22 -18.80 33.78
C HIS A 91 19.17 -18.95 32.67
N GLN A 92 18.94 -17.88 31.91
CA GLN A 92 17.97 -17.88 30.81
C GLN A 92 18.31 -18.95 29.77
N ILE A 93 19.59 -19.08 29.39
CA ILE A 93 20.06 -20.12 28.48
C ILE A 93 19.68 -21.49 29.02
N ILE A 94 20.05 -21.82 30.27
CA ILE A 94 19.79 -23.15 30.83
C ILE A 94 18.29 -23.44 30.94
N LYS A 95 17.50 -22.45 31.34
CA LYS A 95 16.05 -22.58 31.52
C LYS A 95 15.32 -22.86 30.21
N THR A 96 15.77 -22.27 29.12
CA THR A 96 15.03 -22.26 27.85
C THR A 96 15.62 -23.16 26.79
N ILE A 97 16.86 -23.67 26.97
CA ILE A 97 17.57 -24.39 25.92
C ILE A 97 16.79 -25.57 25.36
N ASP A 98 15.92 -26.21 26.15
CA ASP A 98 15.13 -27.39 25.75
C ASP A 98 13.73 -27.06 25.20
N ASN A 99 13.32 -25.80 25.24
CA ASN A 99 12.03 -25.35 24.70
C ASN A 99 12.02 -25.40 23.16
N THR A 100 10.83 -25.36 22.57
CA THR A 100 10.67 -25.35 21.11
C THR A 100 11.17 -24.05 20.49
N ASP A 101 10.95 -22.91 21.14
CA ASP A 101 11.33 -21.56 20.73
C ASP A 101 12.61 -21.07 21.43
N TRP A 102 13.45 -22.00 21.87
CA TRP A 102 14.66 -21.74 22.67
C TRP A 102 15.57 -20.67 22.06
N PHE A 103 15.73 -20.68 20.73
CA PHE A 103 16.65 -19.76 20.06
C PHE A 103 16.10 -18.34 20.05
N GLU A 104 14.82 -18.18 19.71
CA GLU A 104 14.13 -16.89 19.73
C GLU A 104 14.10 -16.31 21.14
N ASP A 105 13.85 -17.12 22.16
CA ASP A 105 13.82 -16.66 23.56
C ASP A 105 15.21 -16.17 24.01
N ILE A 106 16.25 -16.99 23.83
CA ILE A 106 17.63 -16.63 24.22
C ILE A 106 18.12 -15.41 23.45
N SER A 107 17.85 -15.33 22.14
CA SER A 107 18.25 -14.17 21.33
C SER A 107 17.53 -12.89 21.73
N ASP A 108 16.24 -12.96 22.06
CA ASP A 108 15.48 -11.81 22.56
C ASP A 108 16.02 -11.33 23.92
N TYR A 109 16.35 -12.26 24.83
CA TYR A 109 16.92 -11.91 26.13
C TYR A 109 18.32 -11.31 26.00
N PHE A 110 19.11 -11.82 25.06
CA PHE A 110 20.42 -11.29 24.77
C PHE A 110 20.36 -9.85 24.25
N GLU A 111 19.40 -9.54 23.39
CA GLU A 111 19.15 -8.16 22.93
C GLU A 111 18.72 -7.24 24.08
N LEU A 112 17.88 -7.71 25.01
CA LEU A 112 17.57 -6.98 26.27
C LEU A 112 18.87 -6.68 27.04
N ALA A 113 19.70 -7.70 27.24
CA ALA A 113 20.94 -7.58 28.01
C ALA A 113 21.90 -6.57 27.36
N ILE A 114 22.09 -6.60 26.05
CA ILE A 114 22.91 -5.60 25.33
C ILE A 114 22.30 -4.21 25.48
N THR A 115 20.99 -4.07 25.26
CA THR A 115 20.29 -2.79 25.34
C THR A 115 20.41 -2.18 26.74
N SER A 116 20.46 -3.01 27.78
CA SER A 116 20.65 -2.58 29.17
C SER A 116 22.00 -1.91 29.46
N LEU A 117 23.01 -2.15 28.61
CA LEU A 117 24.33 -1.51 28.69
C LEU A 117 24.34 -0.08 28.13
N GLY A 118 23.24 0.36 27.51
CA GLY A 118 23.11 1.70 26.93
C GLY A 118 23.72 1.86 25.53
N GLN A 119 23.79 3.10 25.06
CA GLN A 119 24.44 3.50 23.80
C GLN A 119 25.42 4.64 24.10
N PRO A 120 26.74 4.42 23.94
CA PRO A 120 27.38 3.15 23.54
C PRO A 120 27.18 2.04 24.57
N ALA A 121 27.17 0.78 24.13
CA ALA A 121 27.04 -0.39 24.99
C ALA A 121 28.35 -0.67 25.77
N VAL A 122 28.56 0.05 26.86
CA VAL A 122 29.81 0.01 27.63
C VAL A 122 29.97 -1.34 28.32
N GLY A 123 31.10 -2.01 28.10
CA GLY A 123 31.39 -3.34 28.65
C GLY A 123 30.79 -4.51 27.86
N TYR A 124 30.18 -4.25 26.69
CA TYR A 124 29.61 -5.28 25.80
C TYR A 124 30.57 -6.44 25.51
N HIS A 125 31.81 -6.15 25.12
CA HIS A 125 32.81 -7.17 24.82
C HIS A 125 33.06 -8.13 26.00
N ILE A 126 33.18 -7.62 27.23
CA ILE A 126 33.38 -8.45 28.43
C ILE A 126 32.13 -9.29 28.70
N TYR A 127 30.94 -8.70 28.57
CA TYR A 127 29.68 -9.42 28.71
C TYR A 127 29.59 -10.62 27.75
N VAL A 128 29.85 -10.40 26.45
CA VAL A 128 29.84 -11.45 25.42
C VAL A 128 30.85 -12.55 25.74
N GLU A 129 32.09 -12.19 26.06
CA GLU A 129 33.14 -13.16 26.39
C GLU A 129 32.77 -14.06 27.57
N LEU A 130 32.17 -13.50 28.62
CA LEU A 130 31.76 -14.27 29.80
C LEU A 130 30.60 -15.22 29.50
N VAL A 131 29.62 -14.79 28.70
CA VAL A 131 28.51 -15.66 28.24
C VAL A 131 29.05 -16.77 27.32
N GLU A 132 29.96 -16.45 26.40
CA GLU A 132 30.60 -17.46 25.55
C GLU A 132 31.39 -18.49 26.36
N ALA A 133 32.15 -18.04 27.37
CA ALA A 133 32.91 -18.91 28.25
C ALA A 133 31.97 -19.87 29.01
N PHE A 134 30.84 -19.36 29.51
CA PHE A 134 29.80 -20.19 30.13
C PHE A 134 29.29 -21.26 29.16
N ILE A 135 28.88 -20.88 27.95
CA ILE A 135 28.36 -21.81 26.94
C ILE A 135 29.40 -22.87 26.58
N LYS A 136 30.66 -22.49 26.36
CA LYS A 136 31.76 -23.41 26.06
C LYS A 136 31.95 -24.42 27.21
N SER A 137 31.92 -23.96 28.47
CA SER A 137 32.15 -24.80 29.66
C SER A 137 31.05 -25.83 29.96
N LYS A 138 29.77 -25.56 29.62
CA LYS A 138 28.65 -26.46 29.94
C LYS A 138 28.47 -27.55 28.89
N LYS A 139 29.27 -28.62 28.93
CA LYS A 139 29.17 -29.75 27.97
C LYS A 139 27.87 -30.55 28.11
N ASN A 140 27.39 -30.78 29.34
CA ASN A 140 26.28 -31.70 29.60
C ASN A 140 24.91 -31.03 29.71
N LYS A 141 24.85 -29.69 29.79
CA LYS A 141 23.59 -28.94 29.95
C LYS A 141 23.12 -28.23 28.67
N ILE A 142 23.96 -28.15 27.65
CA ILE A 142 23.65 -27.48 26.38
C ILE A 142 24.00 -28.46 25.26
N PRO A 143 23.02 -28.95 24.48
CA PRO A 143 23.26 -29.83 23.35
C PRO A 143 24.30 -29.26 22.37
N ALA A 144 25.17 -30.11 21.82
CA ALA A 144 26.30 -29.68 20.99
C ALA A 144 25.88 -28.88 19.75
N ASN A 145 24.77 -29.25 19.11
CA ASN A 145 24.20 -28.52 17.98
C ASN A 145 23.72 -27.11 18.40
N LYS A 146 22.97 -27.00 19.50
CA LYS A 146 22.48 -25.71 20.02
C LYS A 146 23.62 -24.82 20.49
N LYS A 147 24.66 -25.39 21.09
CA LYS A 147 25.91 -24.70 21.45
C LYS A 147 26.55 -24.04 20.23
N LYS A 148 26.71 -24.78 19.13
CA LYS A 148 27.28 -24.26 17.88
C LYS A 148 26.45 -23.10 17.33
N VAL A 149 25.12 -23.23 17.33
CA VAL A 149 24.21 -22.18 16.88
C VAL A 149 24.35 -20.91 17.72
N LEU A 150 24.36 -21.02 19.06
CA LEU A 150 24.53 -19.87 19.94
C LEU A 150 25.88 -19.16 19.75
N LEU A 151 26.97 -19.93 19.68
CA LEU A 151 28.29 -19.35 19.47
C LEU A 151 28.40 -18.65 18.12
N ASN A 152 27.83 -19.22 17.06
CA ASN A 152 27.77 -18.56 15.75
C ASN A 152 26.99 -17.24 15.84
N TYR A 153 25.84 -17.23 16.53
CA TYR A 153 25.05 -16.02 16.72
C TYR A 153 25.87 -14.90 17.41
N PHE A 154 26.60 -15.21 18.49
CA PHE A 154 27.43 -14.20 19.18
C PHE A 154 28.60 -13.69 18.34
N VAL A 155 29.22 -14.57 17.54
CA VAL A 155 30.26 -14.20 16.58
C VAL A 155 29.69 -13.26 15.51
N GLU A 156 28.52 -13.57 14.95
CA GLU A 156 27.85 -12.73 13.96
C GLU A 156 27.48 -11.35 14.52
N GLN A 157 27.01 -11.28 15.76
CA GLN A 157 26.74 -10.00 16.43
C GLN A 157 28.01 -9.17 16.65
N SER A 158 29.10 -9.82 17.06
CA SER A 158 30.38 -9.15 17.33
C SER A 158 31.09 -8.69 16.05
N ASN A 159 30.92 -9.43 14.95
CA ASN A 159 31.53 -9.15 13.66
C ASN A 159 30.60 -8.38 12.70
N TYR A 160 29.47 -7.86 13.20
CA TYR A 160 28.52 -7.14 12.36
C TYR A 160 29.19 -5.92 11.73
N THR A 161 29.41 -5.99 10.42
CA THR A 161 29.75 -4.84 9.59
C THR A 161 28.48 -4.38 8.88
N PRO A 162 28.00 -3.14 9.13
CA PRO A 162 26.86 -2.62 8.38
C PRO A 162 27.19 -2.67 6.88
N LYS A 163 26.24 -3.15 6.07
CA LYS A 163 26.41 -3.21 4.62
C LYS A 163 26.81 -1.83 4.09
N ASN A 164 27.74 -1.80 3.14
CA ASN A 164 28.31 -0.58 2.56
C ASN A 164 27.30 0.37 1.87
N GLU A 165 26.04 -0.05 1.67
CA GLU A 165 25.02 0.76 1.04
C GLU A 165 24.29 1.61 2.08
N GLU A 166 24.60 2.91 2.12
CA GLU A 166 23.91 3.89 2.96
C GLU A 166 22.41 3.81 2.71
N THR A 167 21.66 3.40 3.73
CA THR A 167 20.21 3.20 3.65
C THR A 167 19.53 4.15 4.64
N SER A 168 18.89 5.19 4.13
CA SER A 168 18.06 6.14 4.89
C SER A 168 16.60 6.10 4.41
N LEU A 169 15.64 6.33 5.31
CA LEU A 169 14.22 6.45 4.95
C LEU A 169 14.02 7.57 3.93
N LYS A 170 14.77 8.66 4.08
CA LYS A 170 14.78 9.76 3.13
C LYS A 170 15.18 9.29 1.73
N LEU A 171 16.28 8.55 1.60
CA LEU A 171 16.74 8.06 0.30
C LEU A 171 15.73 7.09 -0.33
N LEU A 172 15.21 6.13 0.45
CA LEU A 172 14.18 5.20 -0.03
C LEU A 172 12.92 5.94 -0.50
N PHE A 173 12.51 6.97 0.24
CA PHE A 173 11.37 7.80 -0.13
C PHE A 173 11.61 8.59 -1.40
N GLU A 174 12.79 9.19 -1.57
CA GLU A 174 13.13 9.91 -2.80
C GLU A 174 13.10 9.00 -4.03
N ILE A 175 13.68 7.79 -3.92
CA ILE A 175 13.63 6.77 -4.99
C ILE A 175 12.17 6.41 -5.31
N TYR A 176 11.35 6.16 -4.29
CA TYR A 176 9.96 5.76 -4.50
C TYR A 176 9.10 6.87 -5.09
N GLN A 177 9.25 8.10 -4.59
CA GLN A 177 8.54 9.28 -5.11
C GLN A 177 8.93 9.57 -6.56
N LYS A 178 10.20 9.37 -6.89
CA LYS A 178 10.66 9.49 -8.27
C LYS A 178 10.00 8.46 -9.16
N TRP A 179 9.95 7.18 -8.76
CA TRP A 179 9.22 6.16 -9.51
C TRP A 179 7.73 6.53 -9.68
N LEU A 180 7.04 6.96 -8.61
CA LEU A 180 5.64 7.41 -8.65
C LEU A 180 5.38 8.52 -9.68
N ARG A 181 6.32 9.48 -9.80
CA ARG A 181 6.23 10.59 -10.76
C ARG A 181 6.53 10.17 -12.19
N PHE A 182 7.31 9.12 -12.39
CA PHE A 182 7.75 8.66 -13.71
C PHE A 182 6.79 7.65 -14.34
N PHE A 183 6.11 6.85 -13.52
CA PHE A 183 5.11 5.92 -14.00
C PHE A 183 3.90 6.68 -14.57
N PRO A 184 3.33 6.27 -15.73
CA PRO A 184 2.30 7.03 -16.46
C PRO A 184 0.90 6.84 -15.85
N PHE A 185 0.72 7.16 -14.56
CA PHE A 185 -0.55 6.98 -13.86
C PHE A 185 -1.70 7.84 -14.40
N GLU A 186 -1.38 8.87 -15.17
CA GLU A 186 -2.36 9.74 -15.83
C GLU A 186 -3.11 9.02 -16.97
N LEU A 187 -2.63 7.85 -17.43
CA LEU A 187 -3.39 7.03 -18.37
C LEU A 187 -4.65 6.46 -17.69
N PRO A 188 -5.81 6.44 -18.39
CA PRO A 188 -7.10 6.13 -17.77
C PRO A 188 -7.16 4.79 -17.02
N PHE A 189 -6.47 3.77 -17.52
CA PHE A 189 -6.45 2.43 -16.91
C PHE A 189 -5.47 2.32 -15.72
N PHE A 190 -4.54 3.27 -15.57
CA PHE A 190 -3.63 3.34 -14.42
C PHE A 190 -4.08 4.34 -13.35
N THR A 191 -4.91 5.32 -13.72
CA THR A 191 -5.39 6.36 -12.78
C THR A 191 -5.99 5.79 -11.49
N PRO A 192 -6.81 4.72 -11.52
CA PRO A 192 -7.35 4.12 -10.29
C PRO A 192 -6.29 3.52 -9.36
N LEU A 193 -5.10 3.19 -9.87
CA LEU A 193 -4.01 2.58 -9.10
C LEU A 193 -3.18 3.62 -8.33
N LYS A 194 -3.11 4.87 -8.83
CA LYS A 194 -2.28 5.93 -8.26
C LYS A 194 -2.52 6.15 -6.76
N PRO A 195 -3.77 6.26 -6.26
CA PRO A 195 -4.01 6.47 -4.83
C PRO A 195 -3.55 5.32 -3.94
N LYS A 196 -3.51 4.09 -4.48
CA LYS A 196 -3.01 2.92 -3.74
C LYS A 196 -1.52 3.05 -3.51
N PHE A 197 -0.76 3.39 -4.55
CA PHE A 197 0.70 3.50 -4.46
C PHE A 197 1.14 4.75 -3.67
N GLU A 198 0.43 5.88 -3.80
CA GLU A 198 0.73 7.08 -3.00
C GLU A 198 0.58 6.87 -1.48
N LYS A 199 -0.27 5.91 -1.06
CA LYS A 199 -0.54 5.59 0.35
C LYS A 199 0.32 4.46 0.91
N THR A 200 1.15 3.82 0.08
CA THR A 200 1.97 2.67 0.51
C THR A 200 3.44 3.03 0.55
N LEU A 201 4.15 2.58 1.59
CA LEU A 201 5.61 2.71 1.69
C LEU A 201 6.24 1.32 1.63
N PRO A 202 6.79 0.90 0.48
CA PRO A 202 7.36 -0.44 0.31
C PRO A 202 8.80 -0.54 0.86
N PHE A 203 9.04 -0.01 2.07
CA PHE A 203 10.39 0.13 2.62
C PHE A 203 10.80 -0.98 3.58
N VAL A 204 9.85 -1.82 3.98
CA VAL A 204 10.07 -2.90 4.96
C VAL A 204 10.15 -4.24 4.23
N LYS A 205 11.10 -5.08 4.64
CA LYS A 205 11.25 -6.46 4.18
C LYS A 205 11.12 -7.45 5.33
N GLY A 206 10.67 -8.65 4.99
CA GLY A 206 10.57 -9.78 5.92
C GLY A 206 9.42 -9.66 6.92
N LYS A 207 9.41 -10.59 7.89
CA LYS A 207 8.46 -10.57 9.01
C LYS A 207 8.98 -9.59 10.08
N HIS A 208 8.06 -8.84 10.68
CA HIS A 208 8.39 -8.06 11.87
C HIS A 208 8.57 -9.02 13.05
N LYS A 209 9.61 -8.80 13.86
CA LYS A 209 9.82 -9.51 15.12
C LYS A 209 9.65 -8.53 16.25
N THR A 210 8.80 -8.86 17.21
CA THR A 210 8.68 -8.14 18.46
C THR A 210 9.50 -8.88 19.51
N ASN A 211 10.49 -8.21 20.09
CA ASN A 211 11.29 -8.76 21.17
C ASN A 211 10.41 -8.91 22.42
N ARG A 212 10.29 -10.14 22.95
CA ARG A 212 9.38 -10.45 24.08
C ARG A 212 9.73 -9.74 25.39
N TYR A 213 10.98 -9.35 25.58
CA TYR A 213 11.46 -8.70 26.81
C TYR A 213 11.49 -7.17 26.73
N LEU A 214 11.75 -6.63 25.54
CA LEU A 214 11.81 -5.18 25.31
C LEU A 214 10.45 -4.59 24.88
N GLY A 215 9.52 -5.41 24.39
CA GLY A 215 8.28 -4.96 23.75
C GLY A 215 8.51 -4.15 22.46
N ARG A 216 9.74 -4.17 21.93
CA ARG A 216 10.15 -3.40 20.75
C ARG A 216 10.00 -4.25 19.50
N THR A 217 9.44 -3.65 18.45
CA THR A 217 9.33 -4.28 17.14
C THR A 217 10.42 -3.73 16.22
N THR A 218 11.27 -4.62 15.72
CA THR A 218 12.35 -4.26 14.80
C THR A 218 11.91 -4.60 13.37
N LEU A 219 12.01 -3.62 12.48
CA LEU A 219 11.70 -3.76 11.07
C LEU A 219 12.99 -3.76 10.26
N GLN A 220 13.14 -4.76 9.39
CA GLN A 220 14.25 -4.75 8.45
C GLN A 220 13.87 -3.90 7.25
N MET A 221 14.71 -2.92 6.94
CA MET A 221 14.50 -2.04 5.79
C MET A 221 15.05 -2.68 4.51
N VAL A 222 14.40 -2.38 3.38
CA VAL A 222 14.98 -2.64 2.06
C VAL A 222 16.16 -1.70 1.82
N THR A 223 17.19 -2.17 1.12
CA THR A 223 18.24 -1.27 0.64
C THR A 223 17.77 -0.50 -0.60
N PRO A 224 18.43 0.62 -0.97
CA PRO A 224 18.12 1.35 -2.20
C PRO A 224 18.11 0.44 -3.45
N SER A 225 19.08 -0.45 -3.57
CA SER A 225 19.14 -1.43 -4.67
C SER A 225 17.96 -2.41 -4.65
N GLU A 226 17.61 -2.96 -3.49
CA GLU A 226 16.46 -3.86 -3.33
C GLU A 226 15.14 -3.16 -3.67
N LEU A 227 14.99 -1.89 -3.27
CA LEU A 227 13.83 -1.08 -3.62
C LEU A 227 13.72 -0.87 -5.12
N VAL A 228 14.81 -0.47 -5.79
CA VAL A 228 14.82 -0.26 -7.25
C VAL A 228 14.45 -1.52 -8.02
N ASP A 229 14.98 -2.68 -7.61
CA ASP A 229 14.62 -3.96 -8.23
C ASP A 229 13.14 -4.34 -8.00
N SER A 230 12.62 -4.07 -6.81
CA SER A 230 11.20 -4.26 -6.49
C SER A 230 10.30 -3.37 -7.36
N LEU A 231 10.68 -2.09 -7.52
CA LEU A 231 9.96 -1.14 -8.36
C LEU A 231 10.01 -1.54 -9.84
N TYR A 232 11.14 -2.05 -10.32
CA TYR A 232 11.23 -2.58 -11.68
C TYR A 232 10.28 -3.77 -11.91
N LYS A 233 10.27 -4.75 -11.00
CA LYS A 233 9.33 -5.88 -11.06
C LYS A 233 7.88 -5.40 -11.01
N LYS A 234 7.57 -4.42 -10.16
CA LYS A 234 6.23 -3.84 -10.05
C LYS A 234 5.82 -3.11 -11.33
N THR A 235 6.74 -2.39 -11.98
CA THR A 235 6.50 -1.78 -13.29
C THR A 235 6.11 -2.85 -14.32
N LEU A 236 6.87 -3.94 -14.42
CA LEU A 236 6.57 -5.03 -15.36
C LEU A 236 5.18 -5.64 -15.10
N GLU A 237 4.87 -5.91 -13.83
CA GLU A 237 3.58 -6.45 -13.41
C GLU A 237 2.42 -5.51 -13.77
N ILE A 238 2.54 -4.20 -13.52
CA ILE A 238 1.45 -3.26 -13.84
C ILE A 238 1.26 -3.16 -15.36
N LEU A 239 2.35 -3.08 -16.13
CA LEU A 239 2.27 -2.96 -17.58
C LEU A 239 1.69 -4.23 -18.22
N SER A 240 2.03 -5.42 -17.70
CA SER A 240 1.53 -6.69 -18.24
C SER A 240 0.04 -6.94 -17.99
N LEU A 241 -0.59 -6.22 -17.06
CA LEU A 241 -2.03 -6.28 -16.83
C LEU A 241 -2.84 -5.57 -17.90
N ILE A 242 -2.20 -4.78 -18.77
CA ILE A 242 -2.88 -4.00 -19.81
C ILE A 242 -2.62 -4.62 -21.18
N GLU A 243 -3.69 -5.16 -21.77
CA GLU A 243 -3.69 -5.64 -23.14
C GLU A 243 -4.59 -4.73 -23.99
N THR A 244 -4.01 -3.67 -24.55
CA THR A 244 -4.76 -2.62 -25.26
C THR A 244 -5.49 -3.13 -26.49
N THR A 245 -4.96 -4.15 -27.16
CA THR A 245 -5.62 -4.84 -28.28
C THR A 245 -6.96 -5.46 -27.87
N ILE A 246 -7.02 -6.12 -26.71
CA ILE A 246 -8.25 -6.67 -26.14
C ILE A 246 -9.21 -5.55 -25.74
N LEU A 247 -8.70 -4.51 -25.05
CA LEU A 247 -9.54 -3.39 -24.62
C LEU A 247 -10.19 -2.65 -25.79
N VAL A 248 -9.49 -2.52 -26.92
CA VAL A 248 -10.05 -1.98 -28.18
C VAL A 248 -11.08 -2.96 -28.75
N LYS A 249 -10.76 -4.25 -28.86
CA LYS A 249 -11.66 -5.28 -29.42
C LYS A 249 -12.97 -5.41 -28.63
N GLU A 250 -12.91 -5.29 -27.31
CA GLU A 250 -14.05 -5.36 -26.40
C GLU A 250 -14.84 -4.04 -26.29
N GLY A 251 -14.41 -2.99 -27.00
CA GLY A 251 -15.06 -1.67 -26.95
C GLY A 251 -14.94 -0.96 -25.60
N LYS A 252 -14.01 -1.39 -24.73
CA LYS A 252 -13.68 -0.72 -23.46
C LYS A 252 -12.92 0.58 -23.68
N ILE A 253 -12.27 0.73 -24.84
CA ILE A 253 -11.71 1.99 -25.32
C ILE A 253 -12.68 2.57 -26.35
N THR A 254 -13.47 3.55 -25.92
CA THR A 254 -14.51 4.18 -26.75
C THR A 254 -13.99 5.37 -27.56
N ASP A 255 -12.88 5.97 -27.14
CA ASP A 255 -12.28 7.15 -27.76
C ASP A 255 -10.79 6.92 -28.03
N THR A 256 -10.50 6.35 -29.21
CA THR A 256 -9.15 6.00 -29.64
C THR A 256 -8.28 7.22 -29.94
N GLU A 257 -8.88 8.33 -30.39
CA GLU A 257 -8.18 9.60 -30.66
C GLU A 257 -7.71 10.25 -29.36
N LYS A 258 -8.59 10.32 -28.35
CA LYS A 258 -8.20 10.80 -27.02
C LYS A 258 -7.09 9.95 -26.42
N LEU A 259 -7.22 8.63 -26.49
CA LEU A 259 -6.21 7.75 -25.90
C LEU A 259 -4.86 7.85 -26.64
N LYS A 260 -4.88 8.00 -27.98
CA LYS A 260 -3.68 8.33 -28.77
C LYS A 260 -3.03 9.63 -28.29
N PHE A 261 -3.82 10.68 -28.09
CA PHE A 261 -3.33 11.95 -27.57
C PHE A 261 -2.72 11.81 -26.17
N ASP A 262 -3.36 11.04 -25.28
CA ASP A 262 -2.85 10.73 -23.94
C ASP A 262 -1.48 10.02 -24.01
N PHE A 263 -1.32 9.02 -24.89
CA PHE A 263 -0.03 8.35 -25.09
C PHE A 263 1.05 9.29 -25.64
N ILE A 264 0.71 10.18 -26.59
CA ILE A 264 1.64 11.19 -27.11
C ILE A 264 2.12 12.10 -25.98
N ASN A 265 1.19 12.60 -25.16
CA ASN A 265 1.51 13.47 -24.04
C ASN A 265 2.35 12.75 -22.99
N GLN A 266 2.00 11.51 -22.62
CA GLN A 266 2.74 10.73 -21.64
C GLN A 266 4.16 10.42 -22.12
N ASN A 267 4.33 10.06 -23.40
CA ASN A 267 5.65 9.86 -23.97
C ASN A 267 6.48 11.15 -23.97
N HIS A 268 5.87 12.30 -24.32
CA HIS A 268 6.54 13.60 -24.26
C HIS A 268 6.95 13.97 -22.83
N GLN A 269 6.04 13.83 -21.86
CA GLN A 269 6.32 14.04 -20.43
C GLN A 269 7.43 13.11 -19.94
N HIS A 270 7.41 11.83 -20.33
CA HIS A 270 8.44 10.87 -19.96
C HIS A 270 9.82 11.29 -20.48
N ARG A 271 9.90 11.73 -21.75
CA ARG A 271 11.15 12.26 -22.34
C ARG A 271 11.63 13.51 -21.60
N GLN A 272 10.75 14.48 -21.35
CA GLN A 272 11.11 15.69 -20.59
C GLN A 272 11.65 15.34 -19.19
N LYS A 273 10.91 14.52 -18.45
CA LYS A 273 11.30 14.09 -17.10
C LYS A 273 12.65 13.35 -17.15
N THR A 274 12.88 12.50 -18.16
CA THR A 274 14.16 11.78 -18.32
C THR A 274 15.34 12.71 -18.62
N LEU A 275 15.12 13.80 -19.38
CA LEU A 275 16.16 14.78 -19.67
C LEU A 275 16.52 15.64 -18.45
N LEU A 276 15.53 15.96 -17.60
CA LEU A 276 15.67 16.87 -16.47
C LEU A 276 16.10 16.19 -15.16
N ASN A 277 16.21 14.86 -15.12
CA ASN A 277 16.54 14.11 -13.91
C ASN A 277 17.71 13.15 -14.15
N THR A 278 18.50 12.90 -13.10
CA THR A 278 19.57 11.90 -13.11
C THR A 278 19.06 10.56 -12.60
N PHE A 279 19.59 9.44 -13.11
CA PHE A 279 19.16 8.10 -12.69
C PHE A 279 20.34 7.17 -12.51
N ASN A 280 20.24 6.31 -11.50
CA ASN A 280 21.19 5.23 -11.30
C ASN A 280 20.96 4.08 -12.31
N LYS A 281 21.90 3.13 -12.36
CA LYS A 281 21.87 2.02 -13.33
C LYS A 281 20.62 1.13 -13.18
N GLY A 282 20.14 0.93 -11.95
CA GLY A 282 18.93 0.15 -11.69
C GLY A 282 17.67 0.89 -12.13
N GLU A 283 17.57 2.17 -11.81
CA GLU A 283 16.42 3.01 -12.18
C GLU A 283 16.25 3.11 -13.71
N LYS A 284 17.36 3.20 -14.44
CA LYS A 284 17.36 3.20 -15.91
C LYS A 284 16.64 2.00 -16.52
N LYS A 285 16.58 0.85 -15.82
CA LYS A 285 15.86 -0.34 -16.31
C LYS A 285 14.36 -0.07 -16.45
N TYR A 286 13.70 0.33 -15.36
CA TYR A 286 12.25 0.57 -15.41
C TYR A 286 11.91 1.78 -16.28
N ILE A 287 12.77 2.79 -16.35
CA ILE A 287 12.57 3.96 -17.23
C ILE A 287 12.59 3.53 -18.69
N LYS A 288 13.60 2.75 -19.09
CA LYS A 288 13.71 2.22 -20.44
C LYS A 288 12.48 1.38 -20.80
N THR A 289 12.04 0.49 -19.89
CA THR A 289 10.84 -0.32 -20.10
C THR A 289 9.57 0.52 -20.27
N ILE A 290 9.37 1.55 -19.44
CA ILE A 290 8.22 2.46 -19.58
C ILE A 290 8.28 3.20 -20.92
N LYS A 291 9.46 3.68 -21.33
CA LYS A 291 9.65 4.34 -22.63
C LYS A 291 9.28 3.41 -23.79
N GLU A 292 9.85 2.21 -23.82
CA GLU A 292 9.61 1.22 -24.88
C GLU A 292 8.12 0.87 -24.96
N TRP A 293 7.48 0.67 -23.81
CA TRP A 293 6.04 0.42 -23.75
C TRP A 293 5.22 1.61 -24.28
N LEU A 294 5.52 2.85 -23.86
CA LEU A 294 4.83 4.05 -24.34
C LEU A 294 5.00 4.27 -25.86
N GLU A 295 6.18 4.00 -26.42
CA GLU A 295 6.40 4.08 -27.86
C GLU A 295 5.61 3.01 -28.62
N ASN A 296 5.61 1.77 -28.12
CA ASN A 296 4.83 0.68 -28.70
C ASN A 296 3.32 1.02 -28.75
N GLU A 297 2.77 1.49 -27.62
CA GLU A 297 1.35 1.87 -27.57
C GLU A 297 1.05 3.08 -28.48
N LYS A 298 1.94 4.08 -28.50
CA LYS A 298 1.79 5.23 -29.40
C LYS A 298 1.78 4.80 -30.87
N GLU A 299 2.67 3.90 -31.27
CA GLU A 299 2.74 3.39 -32.64
C GLU A 299 1.49 2.58 -33.00
N TYR A 300 1.05 1.70 -32.09
CA TYR A 300 -0.19 0.94 -32.24
C TYR A 300 -1.39 1.88 -32.45
N PHE A 301 -1.61 2.83 -31.54
CA PHE A 301 -2.73 3.77 -31.64
C PHE A 301 -2.60 4.71 -32.85
N THR A 302 -1.39 5.09 -33.26
CA THR A 302 -1.19 5.85 -34.50
C THR A 302 -1.64 5.06 -35.73
N SER A 303 -1.41 3.74 -35.73
CA SER A 303 -1.76 2.84 -36.83
C SER A 303 -3.26 2.51 -36.87
N ILE A 304 -3.88 2.29 -35.70
CA ILE A 304 -5.30 1.90 -35.65
C ILE A 304 -6.27 3.09 -35.69
N THR A 305 -5.83 4.30 -35.33
CA THR A 305 -6.72 5.46 -35.29
C THR A 305 -7.33 5.79 -36.66
N PRO A 306 -6.56 5.84 -37.78
CA PRO A 306 -7.13 6.00 -39.12
C PRO A 306 -8.12 4.89 -39.48
N LEU A 307 -7.87 3.66 -39.01
CA LEU A 307 -8.72 2.50 -39.28
C LEU A 307 -9.97 2.47 -38.40
N ALA A 308 -9.90 2.95 -37.15
CA ALA A 308 -11.03 3.12 -36.25
C ALA A 308 -11.96 4.22 -36.78
N SER A 309 -11.38 5.35 -37.23
CA SER A 309 -12.07 6.45 -37.91
C SER A 309 -12.62 6.05 -39.28
N GLN A 310 -11.97 5.11 -39.98
CA GLN A 310 -12.50 4.52 -41.23
C GLN A 310 -13.54 3.41 -40.98
N LYS A 311 -13.50 2.69 -39.85
CA LYS A 311 -14.56 1.76 -39.46
C LYS A 311 -15.86 2.52 -39.14
N THR A 312 -15.76 3.74 -38.63
CA THR A 312 -16.90 4.67 -38.51
C THR A 312 -17.35 5.27 -39.85
N LEU A 313 -16.50 5.31 -40.88
CA LEU A 313 -16.86 5.83 -42.23
C LEU A 313 -17.24 4.76 -43.27
N LYS A 314 -16.83 3.49 -43.10
CA LYS A 314 -17.08 2.37 -44.03
C LYS A 314 -17.99 1.27 -43.46
N THR A 315 -18.57 1.49 -42.29
CA THR A 315 -19.80 0.80 -41.92
C THR A 315 -20.93 1.72 -42.41
N THR A 316 -21.42 1.40 -43.60
CA THR A 316 -22.75 1.71 -44.15
C THR A 316 -23.65 2.41 -43.15
N SER A 317 -24.17 3.60 -43.48
CA SER A 317 -25.43 4.13 -42.93
C SER A 317 -25.74 3.57 -41.54
N ILE A 318 -25.01 4.03 -40.50
CA ILE A 318 -25.34 3.64 -39.14
C ILE A 318 -26.72 4.24 -38.89
N ILE A 319 -27.75 3.42 -39.05
CA ILE A 319 -28.95 3.55 -38.23
C ILE A 319 -28.37 3.50 -36.82
N GLU A 320 -28.20 4.66 -36.17
CA GLU A 320 -27.88 4.73 -34.75
C GLU A 320 -28.80 3.71 -34.10
N ALA A 321 -28.24 2.73 -33.38
CA ALA A 321 -29.06 1.83 -32.59
C ALA A 321 -30.03 2.73 -31.81
N PRO A 322 -31.34 2.59 -32.02
CA PRO A 322 -32.29 3.60 -31.60
C PRO A 322 -32.05 3.87 -30.12
N LYS A 323 -31.92 5.14 -29.74
CA LYS A 323 -31.67 5.53 -28.35
C LYS A 323 -32.98 5.39 -27.62
N VAL A 324 -33.37 4.16 -27.29
CA VAL A 324 -34.70 3.83 -26.82
C VAL A 324 -34.66 2.95 -25.60
N PHE A 325 -35.75 2.93 -24.85
CA PHE A 325 -35.98 1.91 -23.86
C PHE A 325 -36.70 0.71 -24.50
N LYS A 326 -36.54 -0.48 -23.95
CA LYS A 326 -37.30 -1.63 -24.42
C LYS A 326 -37.76 -2.42 -23.24
N LEU A 327 -39.08 -2.49 -23.04
CA LEU A 327 -39.66 -3.31 -21.98
C LEU A 327 -39.37 -4.79 -22.25
N LYS A 328 -39.11 -5.56 -21.19
CA LYS A 328 -38.94 -7.01 -21.27
C LYS A 328 -40.29 -7.72 -21.35
N GLY A 329 -40.38 -8.74 -22.20
CA GLY A 329 -41.57 -9.59 -22.35
C GLY A 329 -41.70 -10.17 -23.76
N LEU A 330 -42.77 -10.94 -24.00
CA LEU A 330 -43.15 -11.39 -25.35
C LEU A 330 -43.62 -10.19 -26.18
N GLN A 331 -43.27 -10.14 -27.47
CA GLN A 331 -43.51 -9.00 -28.36
C GLN A 331 -44.97 -8.50 -28.36
N ALA A 332 -45.94 -9.43 -28.32
CA ALA A 332 -47.37 -9.12 -28.25
C ALA A 332 -47.76 -8.38 -26.95
N SER A 333 -47.12 -8.72 -25.82
CA SER A 333 -47.38 -8.10 -24.51
C SER A 333 -46.70 -6.75 -24.31
N ILE A 334 -45.60 -6.45 -25.02
CA ILE A 334 -44.80 -5.23 -24.79
C ILE A 334 -45.62 -3.96 -25.07
N LYS A 335 -46.45 -3.97 -26.11
CA LYS A 335 -47.28 -2.80 -26.47
C LYS A 335 -48.33 -2.52 -25.40
N ASP A 336 -48.95 -3.55 -24.85
CA ASP A 336 -49.96 -3.42 -23.78
C ASP A 336 -49.32 -2.93 -22.48
N LYS A 337 -48.14 -3.45 -22.14
CA LYS A 337 -47.33 -2.98 -21.00
C LYS A 337 -46.96 -1.50 -21.12
N ALA A 338 -46.48 -1.09 -22.29
CA ALA A 338 -46.15 0.31 -22.55
C ALA A 338 -47.40 1.21 -22.49
N THR A 339 -48.56 0.70 -22.94
CA THR A 339 -49.84 1.42 -22.88
C THR A 339 -50.32 1.60 -21.44
N ASN A 340 -50.28 0.55 -20.64
CA ASN A 340 -50.64 0.59 -19.22
C ASN A 340 -49.71 1.52 -18.42
N LEU A 341 -48.41 1.45 -18.71
CA LEU A 341 -47.42 2.34 -18.10
C LEU A 341 -47.68 3.80 -18.43
N HIS A 342 -47.94 4.11 -19.71
CA HIS A 342 -48.30 5.47 -20.14
C HIS A 342 -49.56 5.96 -19.41
N TYR A 343 -50.63 5.15 -19.38
CA TYR A 343 -51.88 5.51 -18.71
C TYR A 343 -51.69 5.78 -17.22
N ALA A 344 -50.90 4.95 -16.54
CA ALA A 344 -50.59 5.15 -15.12
C ALA A 344 -49.81 6.46 -14.88
N LEU A 345 -48.86 6.80 -15.77
CA LEU A 345 -48.09 8.05 -15.67
C LEU A 345 -48.95 9.29 -15.98
N VAL A 346 -49.83 9.23 -16.97
CA VAL A 346 -50.81 10.31 -17.26
C VAL A 346 -51.77 10.51 -16.10
N THR A 347 -52.35 9.43 -15.57
CA THR A 347 -53.30 9.48 -14.44
C THR A 347 -52.67 10.12 -13.20
N LYS A 348 -51.34 10.01 -13.05
CA LYS A 348 -50.57 10.61 -11.95
C LYS A 348 -49.89 11.92 -12.33
N GLN A 349 -50.25 12.51 -13.48
CA GLN A 349 -49.77 13.81 -13.97
C GLN A 349 -48.26 13.87 -14.19
N TYR A 350 -47.62 12.75 -14.51
CA TYR A 350 -46.20 12.70 -14.88
C TYR A 350 -45.97 12.95 -16.38
N LEU A 351 -46.98 12.73 -17.21
CA LEU A 351 -46.96 12.89 -18.67
C LEU A 351 -48.26 13.54 -19.16
N ASN A 352 -48.22 14.13 -20.34
CA ASN A 352 -49.41 14.54 -21.08
C ASN A 352 -49.91 13.40 -22.00
N GLU A 353 -51.22 13.38 -22.29
CA GLU A 353 -51.81 12.36 -23.19
C GLU A 353 -51.27 12.44 -24.62
N GLU A 354 -50.88 13.63 -25.06
CA GLU A 354 -50.36 13.92 -26.41
C GLU A 354 -49.07 13.15 -26.72
N SER A 355 -48.29 12.79 -25.70
CA SER A 355 -47.03 12.05 -25.87
C SER A 355 -47.19 10.54 -26.04
N LYS A 356 -48.43 10.01 -26.04
CA LYS A 356 -48.71 8.56 -26.09
C LYS A 356 -47.99 7.83 -27.22
N LYS A 357 -48.06 8.37 -28.45
CA LYS A 357 -47.45 7.73 -29.63
C LYS A 357 -45.94 7.56 -29.46
N ASP A 358 -45.28 8.62 -29.01
CA ASP A 358 -43.83 8.67 -28.85
C ASP A 358 -43.35 7.91 -27.61
N PHE A 359 -44.12 7.93 -26.53
CA PHE A 359 -43.88 7.08 -25.36
C PHE A 359 -43.95 5.60 -25.71
N LEU A 360 -44.98 5.17 -26.46
CA LEU A 360 -45.10 3.78 -26.89
C LEU A 360 -43.94 3.36 -27.77
N LYS A 361 -43.53 4.22 -28.71
CA LYS A 361 -42.32 3.98 -29.52
C LYS A 361 -41.10 3.80 -28.62
N LEU A 362 -40.87 4.77 -27.72
CA LEU A 362 -39.72 4.78 -26.83
C LEU A 362 -39.57 3.50 -26.02
N PHE A 363 -40.67 2.88 -25.56
CA PHE A 363 -40.63 1.69 -24.70
C PHE A 363 -40.85 0.36 -25.43
N THR A 364 -41.18 0.41 -26.73
CA THR A 364 -41.28 -0.77 -27.61
C THR A 364 -40.04 -0.98 -28.47
N GLY A 365 -39.00 -0.16 -28.26
CA GLY A 365 -37.75 -0.24 -29.00
C GLY A 365 -37.73 0.54 -30.32
N LYS A 366 -38.63 1.51 -30.52
CA LYS A 366 -38.69 2.36 -31.71
C LYS A 366 -38.37 3.81 -31.38
N GLN A 367 -37.67 4.51 -32.27
CA GLN A 367 -37.29 5.91 -32.04
C GLN A 367 -38.54 6.82 -32.05
N PRO A 368 -38.75 7.64 -31.00
CA PRO A 368 -39.75 8.70 -30.99
C PRO A 368 -39.54 9.72 -32.12
N GLU A 369 -40.63 10.28 -32.64
CA GLU A 369 -40.59 11.42 -33.56
C GLU A 369 -40.38 12.73 -32.80
N THR A 370 -40.95 12.85 -31.61
CA THR A 370 -40.81 14.04 -30.75
C THR A 370 -40.41 13.66 -29.32
N LYS A 371 -39.85 14.63 -28.58
CA LYS A 371 -39.50 14.45 -27.17
C LYS A 371 -40.75 14.43 -26.30
N ILE A 372 -40.78 13.46 -25.39
CA ILE A 372 -41.83 13.25 -24.40
C ILE A 372 -41.70 14.31 -23.29
N SER A 373 -42.76 15.06 -23.04
CA SER A 373 -42.81 16.08 -22.00
C SER A 373 -43.03 15.44 -20.64
N TRP A 374 -42.01 15.48 -19.78
CA TRP A 374 -42.12 15.07 -18.39
C TRP A 374 -42.66 16.23 -17.53
N LEU A 375 -43.78 16.00 -16.83
CA LEU A 375 -44.48 17.00 -16.03
C LEU A 375 -44.13 16.93 -14.53
N GLY A 376 -43.58 15.80 -14.06
CA GLY A 376 -43.11 15.66 -12.67
C GLY A 376 -41.75 16.33 -12.44
N GLN A 377 -41.27 16.36 -11.20
CA GLN A 377 -39.97 16.95 -10.86
C GLN A 377 -38.81 16.24 -11.61
N LYS A 378 -37.73 16.97 -11.91
CA LYS A 378 -36.54 16.40 -12.59
C LYS A 378 -35.99 15.16 -11.85
N GLY A 379 -36.02 15.16 -10.52
CA GLY A 379 -35.61 14.02 -9.69
C GLY A 379 -36.55 12.81 -9.78
N GLU A 380 -37.83 13.02 -10.08
CA GLU A 380 -38.82 11.94 -10.26
C GLU A 380 -38.58 11.18 -11.57
N LEU A 381 -38.20 11.86 -12.65
CA LEU A 381 -37.80 11.21 -13.90
C LEU A 381 -36.58 10.29 -13.68
N LYS A 382 -35.60 10.78 -12.91
CA LYS A 382 -34.43 9.97 -12.51
C LYS A 382 -34.85 8.72 -11.74
N SER A 383 -35.70 8.87 -10.73
CA SER A 383 -36.23 7.74 -9.96
C SER A 383 -37.01 6.75 -10.82
N PHE A 384 -37.84 7.24 -11.73
CA PHE A 384 -38.61 6.40 -12.66
C PHE A 384 -37.71 5.49 -13.52
N ILE A 385 -36.68 6.06 -14.16
CA ILE A 385 -35.74 5.29 -14.99
C ILE A 385 -34.93 4.30 -14.14
N ASP A 386 -34.49 4.72 -12.94
CA ASP A 386 -33.78 3.82 -12.02
C ASP A 386 -34.67 2.67 -11.54
N TYR A 387 -35.96 2.90 -11.32
CA TYR A 387 -36.91 1.83 -10.94
C TYR A 387 -37.14 0.84 -12.07
N LEU A 388 -37.29 1.31 -13.32
CA LEU A 388 -37.43 0.44 -14.48
C LEU A 388 -36.23 -0.52 -14.63
N LEU A 389 -35.03 -0.04 -14.35
CA LEU A 389 -33.81 -0.85 -14.42
C LEU A 389 -33.63 -1.77 -13.21
N SER A 390 -33.77 -1.25 -12.00
CA SER A 390 -33.58 -2.05 -10.77
C SER A 390 -34.61 -3.16 -10.61
N LEU A 391 -35.83 -2.95 -11.12
CA LEU A 391 -36.88 -3.97 -11.17
C LEU A 391 -36.83 -4.83 -12.45
N GLY A 392 -35.81 -4.63 -13.30
CA GLY A 392 -35.58 -5.42 -14.51
C GLY A 392 -36.68 -5.32 -15.56
N LYS A 393 -37.49 -4.25 -15.55
CA LYS A 393 -38.63 -4.04 -16.45
C LYS A 393 -38.22 -3.64 -17.86
N ILE A 394 -37.05 -3.02 -18.03
CA ILE A 394 -36.45 -2.71 -19.32
C ILE A 394 -35.16 -3.51 -19.56
N GLU A 395 -34.78 -3.67 -20.82
CA GLU A 395 -33.48 -4.23 -21.23
C GLU A 395 -32.33 -3.46 -20.58
N ASN A 396 -31.20 -4.16 -20.36
CA ASN A 396 -30.08 -3.58 -19.62
C ASN A 396 -29.41 -2.44 -20.40
N CYS A 397 -29.65 -1.21 -19.97
CA CYS A 397 -29.09 0.02 -20.53
C CYS A 397 -28.35 0.85 -19.47
N GLN A 398 -27.80 0.20 -18.44
CA GLN A 398 -27.23 0.89 -17.27
C GLN A 398 -26.13 1.91 -17.62
N THR A 399 -25.35 1.65 -18.69
CA THR A 399 -24.23 2.49 -19.13
C THR A 399 -24.68 3.72 -19.94
N ASN A 400 -25.84 3.69 -20.60
CA ASN A 400 -26.32 4.77 -21.49
C ASN A 400 -27.73 5.31 -21.14
N LYS A 401 -28.37 4.86 -20.06
CA LYS A 401 -29.72 5.27 -19.65
C LYS A 401 -29.95 6.78 -19.62
N TRP A 402 -28.95 7.58 -19.22
CA TRP A 402 -29.08 9.04 -19.15
C TRP A 402 -28.95 9.71 -20.52
N GLN A 403 -28.21 9.10 -21.45
CA GLN A 403 -28.17 9.54 -22.85
C GLN A 403 -29.51 9.22 -23.53
N ILE A 404 -30.08 8.03 -23.29
CA ILE A 404 -31.42 7.67 -23.79
C ILE A 404 -32.45 8.64 -23.20
N THR A 405 -32.41 8.90 -21.90
CA THR A 405 -33.35 9.81 -21.25
C THR A 405 -33.25 11.23 -21.82
N SER A 406 -32.05 11.77 -21.99
CA SER A 406 -31.86 13.15 -22.48
C SER A 406 -32.30 13.35 -23.92
N VAL A 407 -32.18 12.32 -24.76
CA VAL A 407 -32.58 12.39 -26.17
C VAL A 407 -34.10 12.35 -26.33
N ASN A 408 -34.81 11.66 -25.43
CA ASN A 408 -36.24 11.39 -25.62
C ASN A 408 -37.17 12.14 -24.67
N PHE A 409 -36.66 12.74 -23.60
CA PHE A 409 -37.47 13.52 -22.66
C PHE A 409 -37.07 15.00 -22.66
N LYS A 410 -38.05 15.84 -22.30
CA LYS A 410 -37.87 17.26 -21.99
C LYS A 410 -38.67 17.64 -20.74
N PHE A 411 -38.30 18.71 -20.05
CA PHE A 411 -39.01 19.23 -18.88
C PHE A 411 -39.49 20.65 -19.17
N GLY A 412 -40.80 20.85 -19.27
CA GLY A 412 -41.36 22.07 -19.84
C GLY A 412 -40.85 22.27 -21.28
N ASN A 413 -40.21 23.43 -21.52
CA ASN A 413 -39.55 23.76 -22.80
C ASN A 413 -38.04 23.50 -22.79
N GLU A 414 -37.49 22.92 -21.70
CA GLU A 414 -36.07 22.68 -21.56
C GLU A 414 -35.68 21.25 -21.94
N ASP A 415 -34.62 21.13 -22.71
CA ASP A 415 -33.94 19.87 -22.98
C ASP A 415 -33.07 19.44 -21.79
N PHE A 416 -33.07 18.15 -21.50
CA PHE A 416 -32.15 17.59 -20.52
C PHE A 416 -30.76 17.39 -21.11
N LYS A 417 -29.71 17.63 -20.29
CA LYS A 417 -28.37 17.09 -20.54
C LYS A 417 -28.16 15.83 -19.68
N PRO A 418 -27.42 14.81 -20.18
CA PRO A 418 -27.20 13.56 -19.44
C PRO A 418 -26.70 13.78 -18.00
N ASP A 419 -25.71 14.65 -17.83
CA ASP A 419 -25.12 14.93 -16.51
C ASP A 419 -26.10 15.64 -15.58
N THR A 420 -26.95 16.52 -16.12
CA THR A 420 -27.98 17.23 -15.34
C THR A 420 -28.97 16.25 -14.72
N ILE A 421 -29.42 15.22 -15.45
CA ILE A 421 -30.31 14.19 -14.89
C ILE A 421 -29.56 13.33 -13.88
N LYS A 422 -28.33 12.90 -14.22
CA LYS A 422 -27.49 12.05 -13.39
C LYS A 422 -27.21 12.67 -12.02
N ASP A 423 -26.99 13.97 -11.97
CA ASP A 423 -26.62 14.69 -10.74
C ASP A 423 -27.83 15.24 -9.97
N THR A 424 -29.03 15.19 -10.57
CA THR A 424 -30.26 15.61 -9.89
C THR A 424 -30.52 14.74 -8.66
N LYS A 425 -30.80 15.36 -7.50
CA LYS A 425 -31.18 14.64 -6.28
C LYS A 425 -32.54 13.96 -6.46
N LYS A 426 -32.66 12.71 -6.03
CA LYS A 426 -33.95 12.01 -5.98
C LYS A 426 -34.86 12.70 -4.95
N PRO A 427 -36.17 12.77 -5.20
CA PRO A 427 -37.11 13.31 -4.22
C PRO A 427 -37.13 12.41 -2.97
N LYS A 428 -37.46 12.99 -1.81
CA LYS A 428 -37.52 12.27 -0.53
C LYS A 428 -38.63 11.20 -0.48
N ASN A 429 -39.63 11.28 -1.36
CA ASN A 429 -40.73 10.33 -1.43
C ASN A 429 -41.15 10.10 -2.90
N ASP A 430 -40.64 9.02 -3.52
CA ASP A 430 -40.98 8.56 -4.87
C ASP A 430 -41.75 7.22 -4.87
N ILE A 431 -42.38 6.88 -3.73
CA ILE A 431 -43.10 5.60 -3.53
C ILE A 431 -44.17 5.39 -4.62
N LYS A 432 -44.82 6.48 -5.07
CA LYS A 432 -45.81 6.44 -6.15
C LYS A 432 -45.23 5.94 -7.47
N LEU A 433 -44.02 6.40 -7.85
CA LEU A 433 -43.36 5.95 -9.08
C LEU A 433 -42.91 4.50 -8.98
N LYS A 434 -42.40 4.08 -7.82
CA LYS A 434 -42.07 2.67 -7.57
C LYS A 434 -43.29 1.77 -7.75
N TYR A 435 -44.44 2.15 -7.20
CA TYR A 435 -45.70 1.41 -7.35
C TYR A 435 -46.17 1.35 -8.82
N ILE A 436 -46.08 2.46 -9.56
CA ILE A 436 -46.41 2.49 -11.00
C ILE A 436 -45.54 1.48 -11.77
N VAL A 437 -44.22 1.47 -11.53
CA VAL A 437 -43.29 0.59 -12.24
C VAL A 437 -43.45 -0.88 -11.84
N GLN A 438 -43.73 -1.17 -10.58
CA GLN A 438 -43.97 -2.54 -10.10
C GLN A 438 -45.17 -3.19 -10.80
N ASN A 439 -46.24 -2.43 -11.01
CA ASN A 439 -47.50 -2.88 -11.60
C ASN A 439 -47.50 -2.92 -13.14
N ILE A 440 -46.35 -2.75 -13.78
CA ILE A 440 -46.17 -3.13 -15.19
C ILE A 440 -46.20 -4.66 -15.23
N GLY A 441 -47.38 -5.23 -15.50
CA GLY A 441 -47.61 -6.67 -15.68
C GLY A 441 -46.71 -7.25 -16.76
#